data_AF-A0A6L5YTC1-F1
#
_entry.id   AF-A0A6L5YTC1-F1
#
_cell.length_a   1.000
_cell.length_b   1.000
_cell.length_c   1.000
_cell.angle_alpha   90.00
_cell.angle_beta   90.00
_cell.angle_gamma   90.00
#
_symmetry.space_group_name_H-M   'P 1'
#
loop_
_entity.id
_entity.type
_entity.pdbx_description
1 polymer ?
#
loop_
_entity_poly.entity_id
_entity_poly.type
_entity_poly.pdbx_seq_one_letter_code
_entity_poly.pdbx_strand_id
1 'polypeptide(L)'
;MNTTETDEMTFFERNGIRYEQRGDFLYPFLGACDNATITGVGKYGTLWMTWLFELDRRLHRKYLLEGTLIEKAMEFQEYACELENEIINATGISLGSTDDYLSVLVQQRQKWEVAQEIITHDGRVAIMKNKELREKEIKKRLEEA
;
A
#
# COMPACT_ATOMS: atom_id res chain seq x y z
N MET A 1 18.06 -45.60 30.07
CA MET A 1 16.61 -45.83 30.26
C MET A 1 15.92 -45.37 29.00
N ASN A 2 15.15 -46.27 28.38
CA ASN A 2 14.37 -46.03 27.18
C ASN A 2 13.20 -45.10 27.49
N THR A 3 12.93 -44.12 26.63
CA THR A 3 11.57 -43.63 26.39
C THR A 3 11.43 -43.36 24.90
N THR A 4 10.90 -44.36 24.21
CA THR A 4 10.20 -44.20 22.94
C THR A 4 8.93 -43.39 23.22
N GLU A 5 9.04 -42.07 23.25
CA GLU A 5 7.86 -41.23 23.08
C GLU A 5 7.58 -41.24 21.58
N THR A 6 6.47 -41.86 21.23
CA THR A 6 5.90 -41.86 19.88
C THR A 6 5.89 -40.43 19.37
N ASP A 7 6.65 -40.20 18.31
CA ASP A 7 6.80 -38.96 17.54
C ASP A 7 5.47 -38.65 16.81
N GLU A 8 4.41 -38.45 17.58
CA GLU A 8 3.12 -38.02 17.08
C GLU A 8 3.25 -36.54 16.74
N MET A 9 3.63 -36.25 15.49
CA MET A 9 3.51 -34.91 14.94
C MET A 9 2.17 -34.32 15.33
N THR A 10 2.23 -33.17 15.97
CA THR A 10 1.05 -32.41 16.38
C THR A 10 0.19 -32.13 15.15
N PHE A 11 -1.12 -31.91 15.35
CA PHE A 11 -2.03 -31.54 14.25
C PHE A 11 -1.48 -30.38 13.40
N PHE A 12 -0.76 -29.44 14.02
CA PHE A 12 -0.20 -28.27 13.36
C PHE A 12 1.08 -28.59 12.57
N GLU A 13 1.96 -29.45 13.08
CA GLU A 13 3.15 -29.92 12.35
C GLU A 13 2.77 -30.74 11.11
N ARG A 14 1.69 -31.53 11.20
CA ARG A 14 1.11 -32.21 10.01
C ARG A 14 0.62 -31.24 8.94
N ASN A 15 0.23 -30.04 9.33
CA ASN A 15 -0.18 -28.97 8.42
C ASN A 15 0.99 -28.06 8.01
N GLY A 16 2.25 -28.45 8.29
CA GLY A 16 3.45 -27.74 7.84
C GLY A 16 3.87 -26.53 8.69
N ILE A 17 3.24 -26.32 9.84
CA ILE A 17 3.62 -25.27 10.78
C ILE A 17 4.82 -25.77 11.60
N ARG A 18 5.97 -25.12 11.45
CA ARG A 18 7.17 -25.40 12.25
C ARG A 18 7.09 -24.66 13.59
N TYR A 19 7.70 -25.20 14.64
CA TYR A 19 7.75 -24.56 15.97
C TYR A 19 9.20 -24.33 16.41
N GLU A 20 9.42 -23.28 17.19
CA GLU A 20 10.67 -22.99 17.88
C GLU A 20 10.43 -23.13 19.39
N GLN A 21 11.28 -23.90 20.08
CA GLN A 21 11.21 -24.04 21.52
C GLN A 21 11.89 -22.84 22.20
N ARG A 22 11.10 -22.04 22.92
CA ARG A 22 11.58 -20.86 23.65
C ARG A 22 11.29 -21.03 25.13
N GLY A 23 12.27 -21.57 25.87
CA GLY A 23 12.08 -22.01 27.25
C GLY A 23 11.16 -23.23 27.30
N ASP A 24 10.13 -23.18 28.14
CA ASP A 24 9.17 -24.28 28.32
C ASP A 24 8.03 -24.28 27.27
N PHE A 25 7.96 -23.26 26.39
CA PHE A 25 6.89 -23.10 25.42
C PHE A 25 7.36 -23.30 23.97
N LEU A 26 6.53 -23.96 23.16
CA LEU A 26 6.70 -24.06 21.71
C LEU A 26 5.91 -22.94 21.01
N TYR A 27 6.63 -22.03 20.34
CA TYR A 27 6.03 -20.97 19.55
C TYR A 27 6.03 -21.35 18.07
N PRO A 28 4.94 -21.16 17.32
CA PRO A 28 4.95 -21.40 15.89
C PRO A 28 5.91 -20.42 15.21
N PHE A 29 6.65 -20.91 14.21
CA PHE A 29 7.51 -20.11 13.36
C PHE A 29 6.60 -19.30 12.44
N LEU A 30 6.28 -18.07 12.84
CA LEU A 30 5.37 -17.17 12.11
C LEU A 30 5.94 -16.64 10.77
N GLY A 31 7.05 -17.21 10.30
CA GLY A 31 7.87 -16.66 9.24
C GLY A 31 8.60 -15.40 9.71
N ALA A 32 9.77 -15.11 9.13
CA ALA A 32 10.25 -13.74 9.20
C ALA A 32 9.17 -12.89 8.53
N CYS A 33 8.61 -11.91 9.24
CA CYS A 33 7.84 -10.87 8.56
C CYS A 33 8.84 -10.24 7.59
N ASP A 34 8.68 -10.50 6.30
CA ASP A 34 9.55 -9.91 5.29
C ASP A 34 9.36 -8.41 5.39
N ASN A 35 10.23 -7.74 6.16
CA ASN A 35 10.22 -6.29 6.34
C ASN A 35 10.31 -5.55 4.99
N ALA A 36 10.71 -6.27 3.94
CA ALA A 36 10.69 -5.89 2.53
C ALA A 36 9.28 -5.57 1.97
N THR A 37 8.21 -6.11 2.54
CA THR A 37 6.85 -5.94 1.97
C THR A 37 6.27 -4.54 2.19
N ILE A 38 6.54 -3.89 3.33
CA ILE A 38 6.10 -2.50 3.56
C ILE A 38 7.09 -1.49 2.97
N THR A 39 8.39 -1.80 3.00
CA THR A 39 9.43 -0.91 2.44
C THR A 39 9.49 -0.90 0.91
N GLY A 40 8.93 -1.91 0.23
CA GLY A 40 8.92 -2.02 -1.24
C GLY A 40 7.85 -1.21 -1.98
N VAL A 41 6.88 -0.60 -1.29
CA VAL A 41 5.69 0.01 -1.93
C VAL A 41 5.96 1.39 -2.54
N GLY A 42 6.93 2.14 -2.01
CA GLY A 42 7.23 3.50 -2.48
C GLY A 42 6.37 4.61 -1.86
N LYS A 43 6.66 5.87 -2.24
CA LYS A 43 6.09 7.09 -1.65
C LYS A 43 4.57 7.18 -1.81
N TYR A 44 4.06 7.05 -3.03
CA TYR A 44 2.65 7.22 -3.35
C TYR A 44 1.80 6.05 -2.90
N GLY A 45 2.29 4.81 -3.01
CA GLY A 45 1.57 3.64 -2.50
C GLY A 45 1.45 3.67 -0.96
N THR A 46 2.50 4.14 -0.26
CA THR A 46 2.42 4.36 1.20
C THR A 46 1.40 5.44 1.55
N LEU A 47 1.43 6.56 0.84
CA LEU A 47 0.45 7.63 1.02
C LEU A 47 -0.98 7.16 0.72
N TRP A 48 -1.18 6.38 -0.33
CA TRP A 48 -2.48 5.81 -0.69
C TRP A 48 -3.03 4.92 0.41
N MET A 49 -2.21 4.05 1.01
CA MET A 49 -2.63 3.24 2.16
C MET A 49 -3.08 4.12 3.34
N THR A 50 -2.36 5.21 3.63
CA THR A 50 -2.76 6.16 4.69
C THR A 50 -4.08 6.85 4.38
N TRP A 51 -4.28 7.35 3.14
CA TRP A 51 -5.54 7.97 2.74
C TRP A 51 -6.70 6.98 2.78
N LEU A 52 -6.47 5.73 2.37
CA LEU A 52 -7.47 4.67 2.41
C LEU A 52 -7.88 4.39 3.86
N PHE A 53 -6.94 4.37 4.79
CA PHE A 53 -7.23 4.20 6.22
C PHE A 53 -8.04 5.37 6.81
N GLU A 54 -7.71 6.60 6.42
CA GLU A 54 -8.38 7.82 6.89
C GLU A 54 -9.80 7.97 6.32
N LEU A 55 -9.97 7.80 5.02
CA LEU A 55 -11.22 8.08 4.30
C LEU A 55 -12.18 6.88 4.30
N ASP A 56 -11.64 5.67 4.16
CA ASP A 56 -12.40 4.43 3.98
C ASP A 56 -11.76 3.24 4.71
N ARG A 57 -11.75 3.32 6.04
CA ARG A 57 -11.23 2.28 6.93
C ARG A 57 -11.79 0.89 6.63
N ARG A 58 -13.04 0.81 6.16
CA ARG A 58 -13.68 -0.47 5.82
C ARG A 58 -12.99 -1.13 4.64
N LEU A 59 -12.74 -0.37 3.56
CA LEU A 59 -12.04 -0.90 2.38
C LEU A 59 -10.58 -1.21 2.69
N HIS A 60 -9.91 -0.35 3.46
CA HIS A 60 -8.57 -0.64 3.97
C HIS A 60 -8.52 -1.99 4.71
N ARG A 61 -9.42 -2.19 5.66
CA ARG A 61 -9.49 -3.44 6.45
C ARG A 61 -9.82 -4.64 5.57
N LYS A 62 -10.68 -4.48 4.56
CA LYS A 62 -10.99 -5.54 3.59
C LYS A 62 -9.70 -6.01 2.88
N TYR A 63 -8.96 -5.09 2.27
CA TYR A 63 -7.72 -5.45 1.57
C TYR A 63 -6.63 -5.99 2.50
N LEU A 64 -6.56 -5.48 3.73
CA LEU A 64 -5.64 -6.01 4.73
C LEU A 64 -5.95 -7.47 5.09
N LEU A 65 -7.22 -7.81 5.26
CA LEU A 65 -7.65 -9.18 5.58
C LEU A 65 -7.52 -10.11 4.38
N GLU A 66 -7.72 -9.60 3.17
CA GLU A 66 -7.52 -10.35 1.92
C GLU A 66 -6.03 -10.52 1.56
N GLY A 67 -5.12 -9.79 2.21
CA GLY A 67 -3.69 -9.79 1.89
C GLY A 67 -3.33 -9.03 0.61
N THR A 68 -4.29 -8.37 -0.04
CA THR A 68 -4.14 -7.68 -1.34
C THR A 68 -3.81 -6.19 -1.20
N LEU A 69 -3.72 -5.67 0.03
CA LEU A 69 -3.48 -4.23 0.28
C LEU A 69 -2.19 -3.72 -0.37
N ILE A 70 -1.12 -4.51 -0.27
CA ILE A 70 0.21 -4.13 -0.78
C ILE A 70 0.23 -4.14 -2.30
N GLU A 71 -0.37 -5.16 -2.92
CA GLU A 71 -0.52 -5.25 -4.38
C GLU A 71 -1.27 -4.03 -4.93
N LYS A 72 -2.40 -3.65 -4.32
CA LYS A 72 -3.15 -2.46 -4.72
C LYS A 72 -2.40 -1.15 -4.48
N ALA A 73 -1.60 -1.09 -3.43
CA ALA A 73 -0.74 0.06 -3.19
C ALA A 73 0.38 0.17 -4.24
N MET A 74 0.92 -0.96 -4.73
CA MET A 74 1.89 -0.99 -5.82
C MET A 74 1.28 -0.57 -7.16
N GLU A 75 0.07 -1.05 -7.49
CA GLU A 75 -0.66 -0.59 -8.68
C GLU A 75 -0.84 0.95 -8.67
N PHE A 76 -1.21 1.52 -7.52
CA PHE A 76 -1.33 2.97 -7.39
C PHE A 76 0.03 3.68 -7.46
N GLN A 77 1.08 3.09 -6.92
CA GLN A 77 2.44 3.63 -7.00
C GLN A 77 2.89 3.76 -8.46
N GLU A 78 2.66 2.72 -9.27
CA GLU A 78 2.99 2.73 -10.70
C GLU A 78 2.23 3.83 -11.43
N TYR A 79 0.91 3.89 -11.25
CA TYR A 79 0.06 4.95 -11.81
C TYR A 79 0.54 6.35 -11.43
N ALA A 80 0.84 6.57 -10.14
CA ALA A 80 1.29 7.86 -9.65
C ALA A 80 2.65 8.28 -10.22
N CYS A 81 3.58 7.33 -10.36
CA CYS A 81 4.88 7.57 -10.99
C CYS A 81 4.74 7.92 -12.48
N GLU A 82 3.85 7.24 -13.21
CA GLU A 82 3.56 7.55 -14.60
C GLU A 82 2.99 8.96 -14.74
N LEU A 83 1.99 9.31 -13.92
CA LEU A 83 1.39 10.64 -13.92
C LEU A 83 2.39 11.74 -13.54
N GLU A 84 3.27 11.49 -12.56
CA GLU A 84 4.34 12.43 -12.20
C GLU A 84 5.26 12.69 -13.40
N ASN A 85 5.69 11.65 -14.10
CA ASN A 85 6.52 11.78 -15.29
C ASN A 85 5.80 12.54 -16.40
N GLU A 86 4.51 12.28 -16.64
CA GLU A 86 3.70 13.01 -17.61
C GLU A 86 3.63 14.51 -17.30
N ILE A 87 3.38 14.88 -16.05
CA ILE A 87 3.30 16.28 -15.61
C ILE A 87 4.67 16.98 -15.77
N ILE A 88 5.76 16.32 -15.36
CA ILE A 88 7.11 16.86 -15.50
C ILE A 88 7.46 17.06 -16.99
N ASN A 89 7.12 16.10 -17.85
CA ASN A 89 7.39 16.18 -19.28
C ASN A 89 6.54 17.27 -19.96
N ALA A 90 5.24 17.36 -19.64
CA ALA A 90 4.32 18.33 -20.21
C ALA A 90 4.68 19.77 -19.84
N THR A 91 5.18 20.00 -18.64
CA THR A 91 5.60 21.34 -18.18
C THR A 91 6.90 21.82 -18.85
N GLY A 92 7.56 20.99 -19.67
CA GLY A 92 8.64 21.38 -20.58
C GLY A 92 9.73 22.25 -19.97
N ILE A 93 10.77 21.64 -19.40
CA ILE A 93 12.03 22.38 -19.21
C ILE A 93 12.73 22.36 -20.58
N SER A 94 12.58 23.41 -21.38
CA SER A 94 13.74 23.76 -22.20
C SER A 94 14.79 24.20 -21.18
N LEU A 95 16.01 23.65 -21.24
CA LEU A 95 17.15 24.23 -20.53
C LEU A 95 17.40 25.63 -21.13
N GLY A 96 16.55 26.58 -20.79
CA GLY A 96 16.57 27.94 -21.28
C GLY A 96 17.61 28.72 -20.50
N SER A 97 18.79 28.83 -21.10
CA SER A 97 19.95 29.63 -20.70
C SER A 97 20.59 29.28 -19.35
N THR A 98 21.81 28.75 -19.48
CA THR A 98 22.72 28.26 -18.44
C THR A 98 23.38 29.41 -17.66
N ASP A 99 22.62 30.26 -16.96
CA ASP A 99 23.24 31.37 -16.19
C ASP A 99 22.96 31.35 -14.68
N ASP A 100 21.94 30.65 -14.17
CA ASP A 100 21.69 30.58 -12.72
C ASP A 100 21.10 29.24 -12.24
N TYR A 101 21.96 28.35 -11.72
CA TYR A 101 21.62 26.99 -11.27
C TYR A 101 20.49 26.94 -10.23
N LEU A 102 20.45 27.95 -9.34
CA LEU A 102 19.43 28.04 -8.30
C LEU A 102 18.02 28.23 -8.89
N SER A 103 17.90 29.03 -9.95
CA SER A 103 16.62 29.29 -10.59
C SER A 103 16.02 28.01 -11.20
N VAL A 104 16.85 27.18 -11.83
CA VAL A 104 16.45 25.89 -12.42
C VAL A 104 15.99 24.92 -11.34
N LEU A 105 16.72 24.82 -10.22
CA LEU A 105 16.33 23.97 -9.10
C LEU A 105 14.99 24.37 -8.48
N VAL A 106 14.75 25.68 -8.32
CA VAL A 106 13.49 26.19 -7.78
C VAL A 106 12.32 25.83 -8.70
N GLN A 107 12.49 25.99 -10.03
CA GLN A 107 11.47 25.61 -11.00
C GLN A 107 11.19 24.10 -11.00
N GLN A 108 12.23 23.27 -10.91
CA GLN A 108 12.07 21.81 -10.79
C GLN A 108 11.30 21.42 -9.54
N ARG A 109 11.64 22.02 -8.38
CA ARG A 109 10.94 21.80 -7.12
C ARG A 109 9.46 22.15 -7.23
N GLN A 110 9.14 23.32 -7.79
CA GLN A 110 7.75 23.76 -7.98
C GLN A 110 6.95 22.78 -8.84
N LYS A 111 7.55 22.22 -9.90
CA LYS A 111 6.90 21.21 -10.74
C LYS A 111 6.59 19.93 -9.96
N TRP A 112 7.53 19.43 -9.16
CA TRP A 112 7.31 18.26 -8.31
C TRP A 112 6.25 18.50 -7.25
N GLU A 113 6.21 19.70 -6.65
CA GLU A 113 5.17 20.07 -5.69
C GLU A 113 3.78 20.07 -6.33
N VAL A 114 3.64 20.66 -7.52
CA VAL A 114 2.38 20.66 -8.28
C VAL A 114 1.98 19.24 -8.68
N ALA A 115 2.91 18.43 -9.19
CA ALA A 115 2.64 17.05 -9.56
C ALA A 115 2.16 16.24 -8.35
N GLN A 116 2.85 16.38 -7.23
CA GLN A 116 2.48 15.73 -5.99
C GLN A 116 1.09 16.17 -5.52
N GLU A 117 0.77 17.47 -5.54
CA GLU A 117 -0.56 17.97 -5.15
C GLU A 117 -1.66 17.34 -6.00
N ILE A 118 -1.49 17.34 -7.33
CA ILE A 118 -2.45 16.73 -8.27
C ILE A 118 -2.65 15.25 -7.97
N ILE A 119 -1.57 14.48 -7.85
CA ILE A 119 -1.62 13.03 -7.54
C ILE A 119 -2.33 12.79 -6.20
N THR A 120 -2.01 13.59 -5.18
CA THR A 120 -2.64 13.43 -3.87
C THR A 120 -4.12 13.75 -3.88
N HIS A 121 -4.51 14.79 -4.62
CA HIS A 121 -5.91 15.17 -4.77
C HIS A 121 -6.68 14.08 -5.51
N ASP A 122 -6.18 13.62 -6.65
CA ASP A 122 -6.83 12.60 -7.47
C ASP A 122 -7.01 11.28 -6.71
N GLY A 123 -5.95 10.80 -6.06
CA GLY A 123 -6.01 9.58 -5.25
C GLY A 123 -7.06 9.65 -4.13
N ARG A 124 -7.15 10.79 -3.43
CA ARG A 124 -8.17 10.99 -2.37
C ARG A 124 -9.58 11.07 -2.94
N VAL A 125 -9.77 11.79 -4.04
CA VAL A 125 -11.07 11.92 -4.72
C VAL A 125 -11.56 10.56 -5.21
N ALA A 126 -10.69 9.74 -5.80
CA ALA A 126 -11.04 8.39 -6.24
C ALA A 126 -11.55 7.52 -5.08
N ILE A 127 -10.88 7.56 -3.93
CA ILE A 127 -11.31 6.81 -2.73
C ILE A 127 -12.68 7.29 -2.24
N MET A 128 -12.88 8.62 -2.15
CA MET A 128 -14.16 9.19 -1.71
C MET A 128 -15.30 8.82 -2.67
N LYS A 129 -15.08 8.92 -3.98
CA LYS A 129 -16.07 8.56 -5.00
C LYS A 129 -16.47 7.08 -4.91
N ASN A 130 -15.51 6.19 -4.71
CA ASN A 130 -15.79 4.76 -4.48
C ASN A 130 -16.65 4.53 -3.24
N LYS A 131 -16.45 5.32 -2.19
CA LYS A 131 -17.27 5.26 -0.98
C LYS A 131 -18.70 5.71 -1.25
N GLU A 132 -18.89 6.85 -1.90
CA GLU A 132 -20.21 7.38 -2.26
C GLU A 132 -21.00 6.43 -3.16
N LEU A 133 -20.35 5.81 -4.15
CA LEU A 133 -21.01 4.86 -5.06
C LEU A 133 -21.62 3.69 -4.30
N ARG A 134 -20.86 3.11 -3.36
CA ARG A 134 -21.35 2.00 -2.54
C ARG A 134 -22.47 2.42 -1.60
N GLU A 135 -22.40 3.63 -1.04
CA GLU A 135 -23.48 4.16 -0.21
C GLU A 135 -24.77 4.33 -1.02
N LYS A 136 -24.67 4.79 -2.28
CA LYS A 136 -25.81 4.88 -3.20
C LYS A 136 -26.38 3.51 -3.54
N GLU A 137 -25.53 2.51 -3.79
CA GLU A 137 -25.96 1.12 -4.04
C GLU A 137 -26.68 0.52 -2.83
N ILE A 138 -26.17 0.75 -1.61
CA ILE A 138 -26.80 0.29 -0.37
C ILE A 138 -28.17 0.93 -0.20
N LYS A 139 -28.29 2.26 -0.40
CA LYS A 139 -29.58 2.95 -0.32
C LYS A 139 -30.59 2.40 -1.32
N LYS A 140 -30.18 2.20 -2.57
CA LYS A 140 -31.04 1.60 -3.60
C LYS A 140 -31.54 0.21 -3.20
N ARG A 141 -30.68 -0.65 -2.67
CA ARG A 141 -31.08 -1.99 -2.19
C ARG A 141 -32.04 -1.95 -1.00
N LEU A 142 -31.96 -0.93 -0.16
CA LEU A 142 -32.88 -0.73 0.95
C LEU A 142 -34.23 -0.19 0.50
N GLU A 143 -34.27 0.61 -0.57
CA GLU A 143 -35.52 1.12 -1.16
C GLU A 143 -36.27 0.04 -1.96
N GLU A 144 -35.54 -0.94 -2.51
CA GLU A 144 -36.09 -2.08 -3.27
C GLU A 144 -36.56 -3.25 -2.38
N ALA A 145 -36.24 -3.25 -1.08
CA ALA A 145 -36.55 -4.31 -0.12
C ALA A 145 -37.78 -3.97 0.75
#